data_AF-A0A7W4C6M8-F1
#
_entry.id   AF-A0A7W4C6M8-F1
#
_cell.length_a   1.000
_cell.length_b   1.000
_cell.length_c   1.000
_cell.angle_alpha   90.00
_cell.angle_beta   90.00
_cell.angle_gamma   90.00
#
_symmetry.space_group_name_H-M   'P 1'
#
loop_
_entity.id
_entity.type
_entity.pdbx_description
1 polymer ?
#
loop_
_entity_poly.entity_id
_entity_poly.type
_entity_poly.pdbx_seq_one_letter_code
_entity_poly.pdbx_strand_id
1 'polypeptide(L)'
;KQAYDLNQDYFNSALAEIASVEPNMMLARLDNYEANVQRDIIINASYALADISENDFLQVINTLSDDNKDIAFRQRSAQLSQTDPQQAFNVAERINDATTRLESIASTANVWSGFDKRAALTAIDNSSLLTASQKSEISRQIQLQLTSSNIIYP
;
A
#
# COMPACT_ATOMS: atom_id res chain seq x y z
N LYS A 1 -10.99 30.29 -5.74
CA LYS A 1 -10.11 29.16 -5.35
C LYS A 1 -10.75 28.30 -4.25
N GLN A 2 -11.27 28.87 -3.16
CA GLN A 2 -11.93 28.12 -2.07
C GLN A 2 -13.14 27.24 -2.45
N ALA A 3 -13.89 27.56 -3.52
CA ALA A 3 -15.06 26.76 -3.92
C ALA A 3 -14.71 25.49 -4.72
N TYR A 4 -13.48 25.39 -5.24
CA TYR A 4 -13.03 24.21 -6.00
C TYR A 4 -12.60 23.08 -5.05
N ASP A 5 -11.93 23.44 -3.95
CA ASP A 5 -11.43 22.50 -2.94
C ASP A 5 -12.57 21.82 -2.17
N LEU A 6 -13.64 22.56 -1.82
CA LEU A 6 -14.78 22.01 -1.08
C LEU A 6 -15.54 20.93 -1.86
N ASN A 7 -15.66 21.10 -3.18
CA ASN A 7 -16.36 20.14 -4.04
C ASN A 7 -15.58 18.81 -4.17
N GLN A 8 -14.26 18.87 -4.09
CA GLN A 8 -13.41 17.69 -4.23
C GLN A 8 -13.44 16.83 -2.97
N ASP A 9 -13.46 17.44 -1.77
CA ASP A 9 -13.56 16.71 -0.50
C ASP A 9 -14.92 16.00 -0.32
N TYR A 10 -16.01 16.66 -0.69
CA TYR A 10 -17.35 16.04 -0.69
C TYR A 10 -17.45 14.90 -1.72
N PHE A 11 -16.87 15.09 -2.90
CA PHE A 11 -16.83 14.07 -3.95
C PHE A 11 -16.01 12.84 -3.51
N ASN A 12 -14.83 13.07 -2.93
CA ASN A 12 -13.95 12.03 -2.40
C ASN A 12 -14.62 11.22 -1.28
N SER A 13 -15.33 11.90 -0.37
CA SER A 13 -16.06 11.26 0.72
C SER A 13 -17.24 10.43 0.22
N ALA A 14 -18.02 10.97 -0.73
CA ALA A 14 -19.15 10.27 -1.33
C ALA A 14 -18.71 9.04 -2.15
N LEU A 15 -17.53 9.08 -2.77
CA LEU A 15 -17.00 7.94 -3.52
C LEU A 15 -16.42 6.86 -2.60
N ALA A 16 -15.85 7.23 -1.46
CA ALA A 16 -15.49 6.26 -0.42
C ALA A 16 -16.73 5.54 0.12
N GLU A 17 -17.82 6.28 0.35
CA GLU A 17 -19.11 5.74 0.77
C GLU A 17 -19.70 4.82 -0.31
N ILE A 18 -19.74 5.25 -1.57
CA ILE A 18 -20.18 4.39 -2.69
C ILE A 18 -19.28 3.16 -2.83
N ALA A 19 -17.96 3.30 -2.65
CA ALA A 19 -17.04 2.16 -2.71
C ALA A 19 -17.35 1.11 -1.64
N SER A 20 -17.75 1.55 -0.44
CA SER A 20 -18.08 0.68 0.69
C SER A 20 -19.42 -0.07 0.52
N VAL A 21 -20.32 0.43 -0.33
CA VAL A 21 -21.69 -0.12 -0.51
C VAL A 21 -21.88 -0.77 -1.88
N GLU A 22 -21.37 -0.15 -2.95
CA GLU A 22 -21.54 -0.56 -4.35
C GLU A 22 -20.23 -0.50 -5.16
N PRO A 23 -19.23 -1.35 -4.83
CA PRO A 23 -17.91 -1.32 -5.46
C PRO A 23 -17.95 -1.44 -7.00
N ASN A 24 -18.86 -2.25 -7.53
CA ASN A 24 -19.02 -2.42 -8.98
C ASN A 24 -19.55 -1.15 -9.68
N MET A 25 -20.39 -0.34 -9.00
CA MET A 25 -20.86 0.92 -9.56
C MET A 25 -19.79 2.01 -9.55
N MET A 26 -18.94 2.02 -8.52
CA MET A 26 -17.75 2.88 -8.48
C MET A 26 -16.78 2.54 -9.63
N LEU A 27 -16.51 1.25 -9.84
CA LEU A 27 -15.66 0.77 -10.94
C LEU A 27 -16.17 1.15 -12.32
N ALA A 28 -17.45 0.94 -12.62
CA ALA A 28 -18.05 1.28 -13.91
C ALA A 28 -17.92 2.78 -14.26
N ARG A 29 -17.65 3.63 -13.26
CA ARG A 29 -17.46 5.06 -13.46
C ARG A 29 -16.00 5.47 -13.59
N LEU A 30 -15.03 4.66 -13.15
CA LEU A 30 -13.60 5.01 -13.13
C LEU A 30 -13.09 5.41 -14.52
N ASP A 31 -13.48 4.68 -15.56
CA ASP A 31 -13.04 4.95 -16.95
C ASP A 31 -13.49 6.34 -17.47
N ASN A 32 -14.46 6.98 -16.82
CA ASN A 32 -14.94 8.31 -17.20
C ASN A 32 -14.14 9.46 -16.55
N TYR A 33 -13.16 9.15 -15.71
CA TYR A 33 -12.36 10.14 -14.99
C TYR A 33 -10.91 10.17 -15.48
N GLU A 34 -10.27 11.32 -15.36
CA GLU A 34 -8.83 11.46 -15.61
C GLU A 34 -8.00 10.64 -14.59
N ALA A 35 -6.79 10.24 -14.98
CA ALA A 35 -5.96 9.31 -14.20
C ALA A 35 -5.67 9.78 -12.75
N ASN A 36 -5.53 11.09 -12.53
CA ASN A 36 -5.35 11.66 -11.18
C ASN A 36 -6.61 11.51 -10.32
N VAL A 37 -7.79 11.64 -10.91
CA VAL A 37 -9.06 11.46 -10.19
C VAL A 37 -9.32 9.97 -9.92
N GLN A 38 -9.03 9.10 -10.89
CA GLN A 38 -9.07 7.65 -10.67
C GLN A 38 -8.17 7.26 -9.50
N ARG A 39 -6.94 7.80 -9.45
CA ARG A 39 -6.01 7.60 -8.34
C ARG A 39 -6.66 7.99 -7.02
N ASP A 40 -7.21 9.19 -6.88
CA ASP A 40 -7.85 9.67 -5.64
C ASP A 40 -9.02 8.77 -5.20
N ILE A 41 -9.85 8.34 -6.14
CA ILE A 41 -10.96 7.40 -5.89
C ILE A 41 -10.43 6.06 -5.37
N ILE A 42 -9.41 5.50 -6.01
CA ILE A 42 -8.78 4.23 -5.61
C ILE A 42 -8.17 4.35 -4.21
N ILE A 43 -7.53 5.49 -3.88
CA ILE A 43 -7.01 5.74 -2.53
C ILE A 43 -8.13 5.58 -1.50
N ASN A 44 -9.21 6.32 -1.70
CA ASN A 44 -10.29 6.41 -0.73
C ASN A 44 -11.10 5.10 -0.66
N ALA A 45 -11.35 4.46 -1.80
CA ALA A 45 -12.00 3.16 -1.89
C ALA A 45 -11.16 2.05 -1.24
N SER A 46 -9.84 2.08 -1.38
CA SER A 46 -8.95 1.08 -0.78
C SER A 46 -8.97 1.16 0.75
N TYR A 47 -9.07 2.36 1.34
CA TYR A 47 -9.33 2.49 2.79
C TYR A 47 -10.67 1.86 3.17
N ALA A 48 -11.75 2.21 2.47
CA ALA A 48 -13.09 1.78 2.83
C ALA A 48 -13.30 0.27 2.66
N LEU A 49 -12.88 -0.31 1.53
CA LEU A 49 -13.10 -1.72 1.21
C LEU A 49 -12.28 -2.64 2.11
N ALA A 50 -11.05 -2.27 2.39
CA ALA A 50 -10.12 -3.17 3.04
C ALA A 50 -10.34 -3.28 4.56
N ASP A 51 -11.12 -2.37 5.14
CA ASP A 51 -11.66 -2.46 6.50
C ASP A 51 -12.93 -3.33 6.57
N ILE A 52 -13.62 -3.54 5.44
CA ILE A 52 -14.92 -4.23 5.37
C ILE A 52 -14.75 -5.68 4.88
N SER A 53 -14.02 -5.89 3.79
CA SER A 53 -13.93 -7.19 3.11
C SER A 53 -12.72 -7.24 2.17
N GLU A 54 -11.71 -8.04 2.54
CA GLU A 54 -10.54 -8.31 1.70
C GLU A 54 -10.96 -8.93 0.34
N ASN A 55 -12.01 -9.76 0.32
CA ASN A 55 -12.48 -10.38 -0.92
C ASN A 55 -13.04 -9.33 -1.89
N ASP A 56 -13.85 -8.39 -1.41
CA ASP A 56 -14.42 -7.35 -2.25
C ASP A 56 -13.32 -6.39 -2.75
N PHE A 57 -12.35 -6.06 -1.89
CA PHE A 57 -11.14 -5.34 -2.29
C PHE A 57 -10.41 -6.05 -3.44
N LEU A 58 -10.16 -7.35 -3.32
CA LEU A 58 -9.46 -8.10 -4.38
C LEU A 58 -10.27 -8.25 -5.65
N GLN A 59 -11.59 -8.43 -5.55
CA GLN A 59 -12.47 -8.46 -6.71
C GLN A 59 -12.39 -7.13 -7.48
N VAL A 60 -12.43 -6.01 -6.76
CA VAL A 60 -12.36 -4.67 -7.35
C VAL A 60 -11.01 -4.42 -8.00
N ILE A 61 -9.92 -4.71 -7.30
CA ILE A 61 -8.58 -4.48 -7.84
C ILE A 61 -8.35 -5.29 -9.11
N ASN A 62 -8.85 -6.52 -9.18
CA ASN A 62 -8.64 -7.36 -10.36
C ASN A 62 -9.27 -6.78 -11.64
N THR A 63 -10.25 -5.88 -11.55
CA THR A 63 -10.84 -5.21 -12.72
C THR A 63 -10.12 -3.94 -13.16
N LEU A 64 -9.16 -3.44 -12.38
CA LEU A 64 -8.44 -2.20 -12.68
C LEU A 64 -7.35 -2.43 -13.75
N SER A 65 -6.90 -1.33 -14.38
CA SER A 65 -5.64 -1.32 -15.13
C SER A 65 -4.46 -1.63 -14.20
N ASP A 66 -3.35 -2.14 -14.77
CA ASP A 66 -2.20 -2.55 -13.96
C ASP A 66 -1.59 -1.40 -13.14
N ASP A 67 -1.52 -0.19 -13.70
CA ASP A 67 -1.07 1.00 -12.96
C ASP A 67 -1.96 1.29 -11.73
N ASN A 68 -3.27 1.15 -11.90
CA ASN A 68 -4.25 1.37 -10.82
C ASN A 68 -4.21 0.24 -9.78
N LYS A 69 -3.93 -1.01 -10.18
CA LYS A 69 -3.69 -2.12 -9.26
C LYS A 69 -2.47 -1.88 -8.38
N ASP A 70 -1.38 -1.43 -9.00
CA ASP A 70 -0.12 -1.18 -8.29
C ASP A 70 -0.28 -0.06 -7.26
N ILE A 71 -1.05 0.99 -7.59
CA ILE A 71 -1.42 2.05 -6.65
C ILE A 71 -2.21 1.48 -5.47
N ALA A 72 -3.24 0.67 -5.73
CA ALA A 72 -4.11 0.11 -4.70
C ALA A 72 -3.34 -0.84 -3.77
N PHE A 73 -2.52 -1.74 -4.32
CA PHE A 73 -1.68 -2.64 -3.51
C PHE A 73 -0.64 -1.89 -2.69
N ARG A 74 0.02 -0.87 -3.25
CA ARG A 74 0.97 -0.03 -2.49
C ARG A 74 0.30 0.62 -1.30
N GLN A 75 -0.92 1.11 -1.45
CA GLN A 75 -1.67 1.75 -0.37
C GLN A 75 -2.10 0.76 0.69
N ARG A 76 -2.66 -0.39 0.30
CA ARG A 76 -3.06 -1.42 1.25
C ARG A 76 -1.86 -1.97 2.03
N SER A 77 -0.72 -2.14 1.36
CA SER A 77 0.55 -2.48 2.04
C SER A 77 0.92 -1.41 3.07
N ALA A 78 0.87 -0.13 2.71
CA ALA A 78 1.18 0.95 3.64
C ALA A 78 0.22 1.01 4.85
N GLN A 79 -1.08 0.81 4.63
CA GLN A 79 -2.09 0.76 5.70
C GLN A 79 -1.80 -0.34 6.72
N LEU A 80 -1.53 -1.55 6.22
CA LEU A 80 -1.30 -2.72 7.06
C LEU A 80 0.05 -2.68 7.77
N SER A 81 1.03 -1.91 7.28
CA SER A 81 2.41 -1.96 7.74
C SER A 81 2.60 -1.79 9.26
N GLN A 82 1.72 -1.03 9.92
CA GLN A 82 1.80 -0.78 11.36
C GLN A 82 1.02 -1.80 12.22
N THR A 83 0.00 -2.45 11.67
CA THR A 83 -0.91 -3.34 12.42
C THR A 83 -0.71 -4.82 12.09
N ASP A 84 -0.41 -5.13 10.83
CA ASP A 84 -0.10 -6.45 10.32
C ASP A 84 0.99 -6.36 9.23
N PRO A 85 2.25 -6.18 9.64
CA PRO A 85 3.36 -6.01 8.71
C PRO A 85 3.62 -7.26 7.84
N GLN A 86 3.24 -8.46 8.30
CA GLN A 86 3.37 -9.68 7.51
C GLN A 86 2.38 -9.67 6.34
N GLN A 87 1.11 -9.35 6.59
CA GLN A 87 0.11 -9.17 5.54
C GLN A 87 0.50 -8.01 4.61
N ALA A 88 0.99 -6.89 5.16
CA ALA A 88 1.49 -5.75 4.39
C ALA A 88 2.60 -6.13 3.40
N PHE A 89 3.53 -6.99 3.83
CA PHE A 89 4.63 -7.47 3.00
C PHE A 89 4.09 -8.34 1.87
N ASN A 90 3.19 -9.28 2.20
CA ASN A 90 2.54 -10.14 1.21
C ASN A 90 1.75 -9.33 0.17
N VAL A 91 1.10 -8.24 0.58
CA VAL A 91 0.40 -7.33 -0.33
C VAL A 91 1.38 -6.57 -1.23
N ALA A 92 2.50 -6.06 -0.68
CA ALA A 92 3.53 -5.38 -1.47
C ALA A 92 4.08 -6.27 -2.60
N GLU A 93 4.25 -7.57 -2.33
CA GLU A 93 4.71 -8.55 -3.32
C GLU A 93 3.78 -8.70 -4.54
N ARG A 94 2.52 -8.26 -4.44
CA ARG A 94 1.52 -8.35 -5.52
C ARG A 94 1.55 -7.17 -6.50
N ILE A 95 2.34 -6.13 -6.22
CA ILE A 95 2.55 -4.98 -7.11
C ILE A 95 3.29 -5.48 -8.36
N ASN A 96 2.82 -5.13 -9.56
CA ASN A 96 3.36 -5.60 -10.85
C ASN A 96 4.66 -4.87 -11.20
N ASP A 97 4.67 -3.53 -11.13
CA ASP A 97 5.84 -2.72 -11.38
C ASP A 97 6.96 -3.06 -10.38
N ALA A 98 8.12 -3.44 -10.91
CA ALA A 98 9.22 -3.96 -10.11
C ALA A 98 9.81 -2.90 -9.18
N THR A 99 9.83 -1.64 -9.61
CA THR A 99 10.38 -0.53 -8.80
C THR A 99 9.45 -0.24 -7.63
N THR A 100 8.17 -0.04 -7.91
CA THR A 100 7.13 0.22 -6.90
C THR A 100 7.01 -0.94 -5.91
N ARG A 101 7.09 -2.20 -6.39
CA ARG A 101 7.11 -3.39 -5.54
C ARG A 101 8.29 -3.37 -4.57
N LEU A 102 9.50 -3.13 -5.08
CA LEU A 102 10.71 -3.07 -4.25
C LEU A 102 10.61 -1.99 -3.18
N GLU A 103 10.17 -0.79 -3.54
CA GLU A 103 9.99 0.33 -2.61
C GLU A 103 8.98 0.00 -1.52
N SER A 104 7.82 -0.60 -1.87
CA SER A 104 6.79 -0.99 -0.91
C SER A 104 7.25 -2.10 0.03
N ILE A 105 7.99 -3.09 -0.49
CA ILE A 105 8.60 -4.15 0.31
C ILE A 105 9.61 -3.57 1.30
N ALA A 106 10.53 -2.72 0.83
CA ALA A 106 11.56 -2.11 1.68
C ALA A 106 10.95 -1.23 2.77
N SER A 107 9.95 -0.41 2.41
CA SER A 107 9.21 0.43 3.37
C SER A 107 8.53 -0.41 4.44
N THR A 108 7.80 -1.46 4.04
CA THR A 108 7.11 -2.36 4.98
C THR A 108 8.09 -3.08 5.89
N ALA A 109 9.18 -3.61 5.33
CA ALA A 109 10.18 -4.33 6.13
C ALA A 109 10.88 -3.42 7.13
N ASN A 110 11.13 -2.15 6.78
CA ASN A 110 11.66 -1.15 7.71
C ASN A 110 10.69 -0.90 8.87
N VAL A 111 9.40 -0.67 8.59
CA VAL A 111 8.38 -0.50 9.63
C VAL A 111 8.27 -1.75 10.51
N TRP A 112 8.18 -2.93 9.90
CA TRP A 112 8.11 -4.20 10.61
C TRP A 112 9.30 -4.41 11.53
N SER A 113 10.51 -4.04 11.08
CA SER A 113 11.73 -4.23 11.86
C SER A 113 11.77 -3.42 13.15
N GLY A 114 11.01 -2.32 13.23
CA GLY A 114 10.83 -1.54 14.45
C GLY A 114 10.09 -2.30 15.56
N PHE A 115 9.29 -3.31 15.19
CA PHE A 115 8.52 -4.14 16.13
C PHE A 115 9.11 -5.54 16.29
N ASP A 116 9.40 -6.22 15.17
CA ASP A 116 10.04 -7.55 15.14
C ASP A 116 11.06 -7.64 14.00
N LYS A 117 12.29 -7.24 14.32
CA LYS A 117 13.43 -7.30 13.42
C LYS A 117 13.67 -8.69 12.83
N ARG A 118 13.55 -9.75 13.64
CA ARG A 118 13.90 -11.10 13.20
C ARG A 118 12.90 -11.59 12.16
N ALA A 119 11.62 -11.33 12.40
CA ALA A 119 10.55 -11.67 11.45
C ALA A 119 10.71 -10.88 10.14
N ALA A 120 10.97 -9.57 10.20
CA ALA A 120 11.21 -8.75 9.01
C ALA A 120 12.38 -9.26 8.15
N LEU A 121 13.52 -9.57 8.77
CA LEU A 121 14.68 -10.13 8.06
C LEU A 121 14.37 -11.52 7.46
N THR A 122 13.64 -12.36 8.19
CA THR A 122 13.24 -13.68 7.71
C THR A 122 12.31 -13.57 6.48
N ALA A 123 11.39 -12.60 6.47
CA ALA A 123 10.52 -12.34 5.32
C ALA A 123 11.32 -11.89 4.08
N ILE A 124 12.29 -10.99 4.25
CA ILE A 124 13.20 -10.56 3.16
C ILE A 124 13.97 -11.76 2.60
N ASP A 125 14.54 -12.59 3.48
CA ASP A 125 15.33 -13.75 3.07
C ASP A 125 14.48 -14.78 2.30
N ASN A 126 13.23 -14.96 2.70
CA ASN A 126 12.30 -15.89 2.07
C ASN A 126 11.63 -15.37 0.80
N SER A 127 11.63 -14.06 0.54
CA SER A 127 11.00 -13.50 -0.67
C SER A 127 11.66 -14.06 -1.94
N SER A 128 10.86 -14.64 -2.82
CA SER A 128 11.32 -15.13 -4.13
C SER A 128 11.36 -14.03 -5.20
N LEU A 129 10.77 -12.87 -4.91
CA LEU A 129 10.69 -11.73 -5.83
C LEU A 129 11.87 -10.77 -5.72
N LEU A 130 12.61 -10.83 -4.60
CA LEU A 130 13.82 -10.03 -4.38
C LEU A 130 15.07 -10.76 -4.88
N THR A 131 15.95 -10.02 -5.56
CA THR A 131 17.30 -10.49 -5.89
C THR A 131 18.18 -10.55 -4.65
N ALA A 132 19.29 -11.29 -4.72
CA ALA A 132 20.26 -11.35 -3.62
C ALA A 132 20.81 -9.96 -3.23
N SER A 133 21.02 -9.08 -4.21
CA SER A 133 21.49 -7.71 -3.95
C SER A 133 20.42 -6.86 -3.25
N GLN A 134 19.15 -6.97 -3.65
CA GLN A 134 18.05 -6.28 -3.00
C GLN A 134 17.85 -6.76 -1.56
N LYS A 135 17.88 -8.08 -1.32
CA LYS A 135 17.83 -8.66 0.03
C LYS A 135 18.96 -8.11 0.91
N SER A 136 20.18 -8.15 0.41
CA SER A 136 21.35 -7.64 1.14
C SER A 136 21.22 -6.16 1.47
N GLU A 137 20.71 -5.34 0.55
CA GLU A 137 20.58 -3.90 0.77
C GLU A 137 19.49 -3.57 1.79
N ILE A 138 18.30 -4.16 1.68
CA ILE A 138 17.21 -3.92 2.64
C ILE A 138 17.63 -4.41 4.05
N SER A 139 18.22 -5.60 4.14
CA SER A 139 18.72 -6.15 5.42
C SER A 139 19.81 -5.26 6.04
N ARG A 140 20.70 -4.68 5.22
CA ARG A 140 21.71 -3.72 5.69
C ARG A 140 21.06 -2.44 6.22
N GLN A 141 20.04 -1.90 5.54
CA GLN A 141 19.32 -0.70 6.00
C GLN A 141 18.65 -0.92 7.35
N ILE A 142 17.94 -2.05 7.51
CA ILE A 142 17.31 -2.46 8.78
C ILE A 142 18.34 -2.55 9.91
N GLN A 143 19.55 -3.07 9.62
CA GLN A 143 20.61 -3.18 10.62
C GLN A 143 21.16 -1.81 11.04
N LEU A 144 21.25 -0.85 10.11
CA LEU A 144 21.78 0.49 10.36
C LEU A 144 20.82 1.42 11.09
N GLN A 145 19.51 1.36 10.84
CA GLN A 145 18.54 2.25 11.52
C GLN A 145 18.53 2.09 13.05
N LEU A 146 18.93 0.94 13.55
CA LEU A 146 18.93 0.63 14.99
C LEU A 146 20.23 1.00 15.71
N THR A 147 21.34 1.18 14.99
CA THR A 147 22.58 1.69 15.63
C THR A 147 22.46 3.18 15.93
N SER A 148 21.70 3.93 15.14
CA SER A 148 21.38 5.35 15.38
C SER A 148 20.41 5.56 16.55
N SER A 149 19.56 4.57 16.83
CA SER A 149 18.51 4.65 17.88
C SER A 149 19.03 4.42 19.30
N ASN A 150 20.31 4.03 19.45
CA ASN A 150 20.97 3.78 20.74
C ASN A 150 21.92 4.92 21.19
N ILE A 151 21.90 6.09 20.54
CA ILE A 151 22.60 7.26 21.07
C ILE A 151 21.72 7.88 22.14
N ILE A 152 21.76 7.31 23.35
CA ILE A 152 21.42 8.04 24.57
C ILE A 152 22.47 9.15 24.68
N TYR A 153 22.06 10.40 24.43
CA TYR A 153 22.89 11.55 24.75
C TYR A 153 23.10 11.59 26.28
N PRO A 154 24.35 11.69 26.77
CA PRO A 154 24.64 11.85 28.19
C PRO A 154 24.19 13.21 28.73
#